data_AF-A0A151I1S2-F1
#
_entry.id   AF-A0A151I1S2-F1
#
_cell.length_a   1.000
_cell.length_b   1.000
_cell.length_c   1.000
_cell.angle_alpha   90.00
_cell.angle_beta   90.00
_cell.angle_gamma   90.00
#
_symmetry.space_group_name_H-M   'P 1'
#
loop_
_entity.id
_entity.type
_entity.pdbx_description
1 polymer ?
#
loop_
_entity_poly.entity_id
_entity_poly.type
_entity_poly.pdbx_seq_one_letter_code
_entity_poly.pdbx_strand_id
1 'polypeptide(L)'
;MLQLMFSYDRFNVKKSVIMNTVVTAILLSHPRYHKFIFDAINERVKKLFINQVDKTREDNNSEDINKTFMKNSKNVVYKVPCKDCDATYVGQTKRKLNTRINKHKSQLRKNNGIDWENVKVIDRERYLGNRLVSEMIHIKLQMNELNLQTDTEFFHHRYTSILDQFNN
;
A
#
# COMPACT_ATOMS: atom_id res chain seq x y z
N MET A 1 6.75 -7.58 -18.00
CA MET A 1 5.42 -7.17 -18.55
C MET A 1 4.43 -6.72 -17.46
N LEU A 2 4.36 -7.40 -16.29
CA LEU A 2 3.65 -6.92 -15.08
C LEU A 2 4.08 -5.51 -14.61
N GLN A 3 5.39 -5.27 -14.66
CA GLN A 3 6.06 -4.06 -14.13
C GLN A 3 5.64 -2.75 -14.83
N LEU A 4 5.33 -2.78 -16.13
CA LEU A 4 5.01 -1.57 -16.89
C LEU A 4 3.59 -1.05 -16.61
N MET A 5 2.68 -1.91 -16.15
CA MET A 5 1.25 -1.59 -16.07
C MET A 5 0.82 -0.96 -14.75
N PHE A 6 1.43 -1.39 -13.63
CA PHE A 6 1.30 -0.70 -12.34
C PHE A 6 1.91 0.71 -12.36
N SER A 7 2.82 0.96 -13.30
CA SER A 7 3.41 2.28 -13.57
C SER A 7 2.52 3.16 -14.45
N TYR A 8 1.83 2.62 -15.46
CA TYR A 8 0.98 3.40 -16.38
C TYR A 8 -0.26 4.00 -15.71
N ASP A 9 -0.90 3.27 -14.79
CA ASP A 9 -2.01 3.80 -13.99
C ASP A 9 -1.54 4.87 -12.98
N ARG A 10 -0.24 4.85 -12.68
CA ARG A 10 0.46 5.86 -11.87
C ARG A 10 0.84 7.07 -12.71
N PHE A 11 1.17 6.92 -14.00
CA PHE A 11 1.55 8.02 -14.89
C PHE A 11 0.45 9.08 -15.06
N ASN A 12 -0.83 8.67 -15.10
CA ASN A 12 -1.96 9.60 -15.16
C ASN A 12 -2.29 10.26 -13.80
N VAL A 13 -2.01 9.60 -12.67
CA VAL A 13 -2.06 10.23 -11.34
C VAL A 13 -0.85 11.17 -11.16
N LYS A 14 0.32 10.81 -11.71
CA LYS A 14 1.58 11.55 -11.63
C LYS A 14 1.70 12.69 -12.66
N LYS A 15 0.85 12.77 -13.70
CA LYS A 15 0.77 13.97 -14.56
C LYS A 15 0.16 15.18 -13.82
N SER A 16 -0.70 14.95 -12.83
CA SER A 16 -1.09 15.99 -11.85
C SER A 16 0.07 16.39 -10.92
N VAL A 17 1.20 15.68 -11.01
CA VAL A 17 2.35 15.72 -10.11
C VAL A 17 3.60 16.17 -10.87
N ILE A 18 3.44 16.96 -11.93
CA ILE A 18 4.46 17.94 -12.34
C ILE A 18 4.70 18.97 -11.21
N MET A 19 3.86 18.98 -10.17
CA MET A 19 4.13 19.62 -8.89
C MET A 19 5.08 18.86 -7.94
N ASN A 20 5.54 17.63 -8.19
CA ASN A 20 6.17 16.83 -7.12
C ASN A 20 7.54 17.30 -6.65
N THR A 21 8.43 17.76 -7.53
CA THR A 21 9.79 18.10 -7.06
C THR A 21 9.76 19.34 -6.18
N VAL A 22 8.94 20.33 -6.56
CA VAL A 22 8.73 21.58 -5.81
C VAL A 22 7.90 21.33 -4.54
N VAL A 23 6.80 20.58 -4.65
CA VAL A 23 5.97 20.25 -3.48
C VAL A 23 6.72 19.35 -2.49
N THR A 24 7.53 18.40 -2.94
CA THR A 24 8.35 17.55 -2.05
C THR A 24 9.46 18.36 -1.36
N ALA A 25 10.13 19.29 -2.05
CA ALA A 25 11.11 20.17 -1.44
C ALA A 25 10.48 21.15 -0.41
N ILE A 26 9.28 21.66 -0.69
CA ILE A 26 8.52 22.54 0.22
C ILE A 26 7.98 21.74 1.42
N LEU A 27 7.51 20.51 1.20
CA LEU A 27 7.01 19.64 2.25
C LEU A 27 8.14 19.16 3.18
N LEU A 28 9.27 18.70 2.64
CA LEU A 28 10.42 18.25 3.44
C LEU A 28 11.12 19.40 4.19
N SER A 29 10.97 20.65 3.75
CA SER A 29 11.48 21.82 4.49
C SER A 29 10.50 22.32 5.57
N HIS A 30 9.28 21.79 5.65
CA HIS A 30 8.27 22.28 6.59
C HIS A 30 8.10 21.34 7.81
N PRO A 31 8.32 21.84 9.06
CA PRO A 31 8.24 21.02 10.28
C PRO A 31 6.92 20.27 10.48
N ARG A 32 5.80 20.81 9.99
CA ARG A 32 4.49 20.14 10.06
C ARG A 32 4.42 18.87 9.21
N TYR A 33 5.16 18.80 8.10
CA TYR A 33 5.21 17.61 7.26
C TYR A 33 6.02 16.49 7.93
N HIS A 34 7.15 16.85 8.55
CA HIS A 34 7.92 15.91 9.36
C HIS A 34 7.12 15.38 10.54
N LYS A 35 6.42 16.26 11.27
CA LYS A 35 5.52 15.86 12.36
C LYS A 35 4.42 14.92 11.85
N PHE A 36 3.79 15.25 10.74
CA PHE A 36 2.77 14.39 10.14
C PHE A 36 3.29 13.00 9.73
N ILE A 37 4.47 12.93 9.10
CA ILE A 37 5.08 11.63 8.75
C ILE A 37 5.43 10.86 10.03
N PHE A 38 6.03 11.53 11.01
CA PHE A 38 6.39 10.91 12.28
C PHE A 38 5.16 10.38 13.03
N ASP A 39 4.11 11.19 13.15
CA ASP A 39 2.84 10.79 13.77
C ASP A 39 2.20 9.63 12.99
N ALA A 40 2.21 9.68 11.64
CA ALA A 40 1.66 8.60 10.81
C ALA A 40 2.47 7.30 10.90
N ILE A 41 3.80 7.39 10.99
CA ILE A 41 4.68 6.23 11.22
C ILE A 41 4.41 5.68 12.62
N ASN A 42 4.40 6.52 13.65
CA ASN A 42 4.21 6.09 15.04
C ASN A 42 2.85 5.42 15.24
N GLU A 43 1.77 6.00 14.72
CA GLU A 43 0.43 5.41 14.81
C GLU A 43 0.37 4.04 14.12
N ARG A 44 1.06 3.87 12.99
CA ARG A 44 1.09 2.59 12.27
C ARG A 44 2.02 1.57 12.90
N VAL A 45 3.18 1.96 13.37
CA VAL A 45 4.08 1.11 14.16
C VAL A 45 3.34 0.61 15.40
N LYS A 46 2.62 1.49 16.11
CA LYS A 46 1.76 1.11 17.24
C LYS A 46 0.68 0.10 16.84
N LYS A 47 0.00 0.29 15.70
CA LYS A 47 -0.97 -0.70 15.18
C LYS A 47 -0.32 -2.03 14.79
N LEU A 48 0.88 -2.01 14.20
CA LEU A 48 1.64 -3.21 13.86
C LEU A 48 2.00 -4.01 15.12
N PHE A 49 2.40 -3.34 16.20
CA PHE A 49 2.66 -3.97 17.50
C PHE A 49 1.38 -4.51 18.15
N ILE A 50 0.26 -3.78 18.10
CA ILE A 50 -1.02 -4.23 18.69
C ILE A 50 -1.58 -5.46 17.96
N ASN A 51 -1.47 -5.52 16.62
CA ASN A 51 -1.96 -6.64 15.83
C ASN A 51 -1.19 -7.96 16.05
N GLN A 52 -0.01 -7.93 16.70
CA GLN A 52 0.69 -9.15 17.11
C GLN A 52 0.07 -9.80 18.37
N VAL A 53 -0.72 -9.04 19.16
CA VAL A 53 -1.32 -9.51 20.42
C VAL A 53 -2.70 -10.16 20.22
N ASP A 54 -3.48 -9.75 19.22
CA ASP A 54 -4.86 -10.25 19.00
C ASP A 54 -4.94 -11.35 17.93
N LYS A 55 -4.27 -12.48 18.16
CA LYS A 55 -4.31 -13.64 17.25
C LYS A 55 -5.17 -14.79 17.80
N THR A 56 -6.40 -14.52 18.20
CA THR A 56 -7.38 -15.60 18.45
C THR A 56 -8.82 -15.13 18.21
N ARG A 57 -9.48 -15.80 17.25
CA ARG A 57 -10.93 -15.97 16.98
C ARG A 57 -11.32 -15.53 15.57
N GLU A 58 -11.24 -16.46 14.62
CA GLU A 58 -11.97 -16.38 13.35
C GLU A 58 -13.02 -17.51 13.34
N ASP A 59 -14.30 -17.13 13.28
CA ASP A 59 -15.44 -18.05 13.15
C ASP A 59 -15.79 -18.27 11.67
N ASN A 60 -16.06 -19.53 11.30
CA ASN A 60 -16.04 -20.03 9.92
C ASN A 60 -17.31 -19.78 9.06
N ASN A 61 -18.16 -18.80 9.40
CA ASN A 61 -19.36 -18.47 8.61
C ASN A 61 -19.40 -17.03 8.05
N SER A 62 -18.30 -16.27 8.14
CA SER A 62 -18.27 -14.85 7.76
C SER A 62 -17.36 -14.51 6.57
N GLU A 63 -16.71 -15.49 5.94
CA GLU A 63 -15.62 -15.21 5.00
C GLU A 63 -16.10 -14.52 3.71
N ASP A 64 -17.22 -14.95 3.12
CA ASP A 64 -17.74 -14.38 1.87
C ASP A 64 -18.36 -12.99 2.04
N ILE A 65 -19.03 -12.75 3.17
CA ILE A 65 -19.56 -11.42 3.53
C ILE A 65 -18.39 -10.46 3.77
N ASN A 66 -17.37 -10.90 4.50
CA ASN A 66 -16.17 -10.10 4.74
C ASN A 66 -15.41 -9.81 3.44
N LYS A 67 -15.25 -10.79 2.54
CA LYS A 67 -14.66 -10.58 1.21
C LYS A 67 -15.44 -9.55 0.39
N THR A 68 -16.78 -9.64 0.40
CA THR A 68 -17.65 -8.70 -0.33
C THR A 68 -17.58 -7.28 0.26
N PHE A 69 -17.55 -7.15 1.58
CA PHE A 69 -17.37 -5.87 2.29
C PHE A 69 -16.01 -5.24 1.98
N MET A 70 -14.94 -6.04 1.98
CA MET A 70 -13.59 -5.58 1.65
C MET A 70 -13.50 -5.11 0.19
N LYS A 71 -14.08 -5.86 -0.77
CA LYS A 71 -14.11 -5.47 -2.20
C LYS A 71 -14.81 -4.12 -2.43
N ASN A 72 -15.79 -3.74 -1.61
CA ASN A 72 -16.50 -2.45 -1.72
C ASN A 72 -15.82 -1.26 -1.03
N SER A 73 -14.72 -1.50 -0.31
CA SER A 73 -14.01 -0.49 0.47
C SER A 73 -13.34 0.59 -0.41
N LYS A 74 -13.28 1.84 0.08
CA LYS A 74 -12.61 2.99 -0.55
C LYS A 74 -11.49 3.52 0.36
N ASN A 75 -10.58 4.31 -0.21
CA ASN A 75 -9.48 4.95 0.53
C ASN A 75 -8.61 3.93 1.28
N VAL A 76 -8.26 2.83 0.62
CA VAL A 76 -7.57 1.70 1.24
C VAL A 76 -6.19 1.49 0.66
N VAL A 77 -5.31 0.92 1.48
CA VAL A 77 -4.12 0.21 1.04
C VAL A 77 -4.43 -1.28 1.07
N TYR A 78 -4.06 -1.97 0.01
CA TYR A 78 -4.34 -3.38 -0.18
C TYR A 78 -3.08 -4.15 -0.56
N LYS A 79 -3.05 -5.42 -0.16
CA LYS A 79 -2.00 -6.40 -0.44
C LYS A 79 -2.57 -7.51 -1.29
N VAL A 80 -1.82 -7.93 -2.30
CA VAL A 80 -2.19 -9.00 -3.23
C VAL A 80 -1.07 -10.03 -3.26
N PRO A 81 -1.33 -11.30 -2.89
CA PRO A 81 -0.31 -12.32 -2.94
C PRO A 81 0.00 -12.77 -4.38
N CYS A 82 1.21 -13.27 -4.56
CA CYS A 82 1.56 -14.12 -5.69
C CYS A 82 0.90 -15.50 -5.50
N LYS A 83 0.51 -16.14 -6.60
CA LYS A 83 -0.12 -17.48 -6.57
C LYS A 83 0.90 -18.58 -6.27
N ASP A 84 2.07 -18.46 -6.90
CA ASP A 84 3.06 -19.53 -6.97
C ASP A 84 4.39 -19.12 -6.29
N CYS A 85 4.35 -18.09 -5.44
CA CYS A 85 5.53 -17.58 -4.73
C CYS A 85 5.14 -16.79 -3.45
N ASP A 86 6.10 -16.58 -2.55
CA ASP A 86 5.88 -15.87 -1.29
C ASP A 86 5.90 -14.33 -1.43
N ALA A 87 6.01 -13.83 -2.66
CA ALA A 87 6.07 -12.41 -2.93
C ALA A 87 4.68 -11.78 -2.95
N THR A 88 4.59 -10.49 -2.63
CA THR A 88 3.31 -9.77 -2.62
C THR A 88 3.40 -8.38 -3.25
N TYR A 89 2.30 -7.92 -3.83
CA TYR A 89 2.14 -6.55 -4.34
C TYR A 89 1.30 -5.73 -3.36
N VAL A 90 1.74 -4.51 -3.04
CA VAL A 90 0.98 -3.53 -2.28
C VAL A 90 0.57 -2.39 -3.19
N GLY A 91 -0.68 -1.97 -3.08
CA GLY A 91 -1.19 -0.82 -3.79
C GLY A 91 -2.15 0.00 -2.95
N GLN A 92 -2.40 1.24 -3.35
CA GLN A 92 -3.49 2.05 -2.79
C GLN A 92 -4.58 2.41 -3.80
N THR A 93 -5.76 2.75 -3.27
CA THR A 93 -6.85 3.31 -4.07
C THR A 93 -7.73 4.26 -3.26
N LYS A 94 -8.05 5.42 -3.87
CA LYS A 94 -9.15 6.30 -3.42
C LYS A 94 -10.53 5.73 -3.77
N ARG A 95 -10.62 5.01 -4.90
CA ARG A 95 -11.86 4.41 -5.43
C ARG A 95 -12.18 3.10 -4.71
N LYS A 96 -13.34 2.50 -5.03
CA LYS A 96 -13.68 1.15 -4.56
C LYS A 96 -12.58 0.17 -4.97
N LEU A 97 -12.17 -0.69 -4.05
CA LEU A 97 -11.11 -1.67 -4.26
C LEU A 97 -11.41 -2.58 -5.46
N ASN A 98 -12.63 -3.09 -5.57
CA ASN A 98 -13.06 -3.92 -6.70
C ASN A 98 -12.84 -3.24 -8.06
N THR A 99 -13.13 -1.94 -8.17
CA THR A 99 -12.89 -1.17 -9.40
C THR A 99 -11.41 -1.14 -9.76
N ARG A 100 -10.53 -0.98 -8.78
CA ARG A 100 -9.07 -0.97 -9.00
C ARG A 100 -8.57 -2.36 -9.41
N ILE A 101 -9.02 -3.41 -8.74
CA ILE A 101 -8.68 -4.81 -9.07
C ILE A 101 -9.12 -5.14 -10.50
N ASN A 102 -10.37 -4.83 -10.86
CA ASN A 102 -10.89 -5.12 -12.20
C ASN A 102 -10.12 -4.38 -13.29
N LYS A 103 -9.70 -3.14 -13.02
CA LYS A 103 -8.82 -2.41 -13.92
C LYS A 103 -7.49 -3.12 -14.11
N HIS A 104 -6.84 -3.56 -13.03
CA HIS A 104 -5.59 -4.33 -13.12
C HIS A 104 -5.77 -5.66 -13.87
N LYS A 105 -6.85 -6.41 -13.60
CA LYS A 105 -7.17 -7.66 -14.31
C LYS A 105 -7.31 -7.44 -15.81
N SER A 106 -8.14 -6.46 -16.20
CA SER A 106 -8.38 -6.11 -17.62
C SER A 106 -7.09 -5.71 -18.33
N GLN A 107 -6.27 -4.94 -17.63
CA GLN A 107 -5.00 -4.45 -18.11
C GLN A 107 -4.00 -5.59 -18.36
N LEU A 108 -3.89 -6.53 -17.43
CA LEU A 108 -2.81 -7.52 -17.47
C LEU A 108 -2.99 -8.63 -18.51
N ARG A 109 -4.17 -8.76 -19.16
CA ARG A 109 -4.59 -9.69 -20.25
C ARG A 109 -4.27 -11.20 -20.07
N LYS A 110 -3.23 -11.56 -19.34
CA LYS A 110 -2.82 -12.89 -18.87
C LYS A 110 -2.65 -12.83 -17.35
N ASN A 111 -3.08 -13.89 -16.67
CA ASN A 111 -3.02 -13.98 -15.22
C ASN A 111 -1.56 -14.22 -14.81
N ASN A 112 -0.81 -13.14 -14.59
CA ASN A 112 0.64 -13.19 -14.45
C ASN A 112 1.10 -13.71 -13.06
N GLY A 113 0.52 -14.79 -12.55
CA GLY A 113 0.86 -15.33 -11.22
C GLY A 113 0.42 -14.47 -10.04
N ILE A 114 -0.50 -13.51 -10.24
CA ILE A 114 -1.06 -12.68 -9.16
C ILE A 114 -2.41 -13.24 -8.71
N ASP A 115 -2.60 -13.37 -7.40
CA ASP A 115 -3.83 -13.86 -6.79
C ASP A 115 -4.80 -12.72 -6.46
N TRP A 116 -5.54 -12.30 -7.48
CA TRP A 116 -6.55 -11.26 -7.35
C TRP A 116 -7.80 -11.67 -6.56
N GLU A 117 -7.96 -12.94 -6.17
CA GLU A 117 -9.09 -13.37 -5.34
C GLU A 117 -8.78 -13.27 -3.85
N ASN A 118 -7.51 -13.40 -3.47
CA ASN A 118 -7.05 -13.31 -2.08
C ASN A 118 -6.48 -11.93 -1.70
N VAL A 119 -7.07 -10.86 -2.24
CA VAL A 119 -6.70 -9.48 -1.90
C VAL A 119 -7.10 -9.15 -0.46
N LYS A 120 -6.17 -8.57 0.31
CA LYS A 120 -6.38 -8.13 1.70
C LYS A 120 -6.30 -6.60 1.80
N VAL A 121 -7.25 -5.98 2.50
CA VAL A 121 -7.12 -4.58 2.93
C VAL A 121 -6.23 -4.55 4.16
N ILE A 122 -5.11 -3.82 4.08
CA ILE A 122 -4.11 -3.74 5.16
C ILE A 122 -4.12 -2.40 5.90
N ASP A 123 -4.67 -1.35 5.27
CA ASP A 123 -4.86 -0.05 5.92
C ASP A 123 -6.01 0.75 5.27
N ARG A 124 -6.54 1.73 6.00
CA ARG A 124 -7.62 2.63 5.57
C ARG A 124 -7.23 4.07 5.87
N GLU A 125 -6.99 4.84 4.81
CA GLU A 125 -6.47 6.19 4.91
C GLU A 125 -7.21 7.14 3.98
N ARG A 126 -7.99 8.06 4.56
CA ARG A 126 -8.81 9.02 3.81
C ARG A 126 -7.97 9.95 2.96
N TYR A 127 -6.91 10.50 3.55
CA TYR A 127 -6.06 11.51 2.93
C TYR A 127 -5.01 10.86 2.02
N LEU A 128 -4.79 11.46 0.84
CA LEU A 128 -3.87 10.90 -0.15
C LEU A 128 -2.44 10.83 0.39
N GLY A 129 -1.95 11.88 1.06
CA GLY A 129 -0.60 11.89 1.66
C GLY A 129 -0.39 10.74 2.64
N ASN A 130 -1.30 10.57 3.60
CA ASN A 130 -1.29 9.45 4.53
C ASN A 130 -1.25 8.10 3.81
N ARG A 131 -2.09 7.94 2.80
CA ARG A 131 -2.25 6.68 2.09
C ARG A 131 -1.03 6.33 1.24
N LEU A 132 -0.35 7.32 0.68
CA LEU A 132 0.92 7.13 -0.02
C LEU A 132 2.02 6.72 0.97
N VAL A 133 2.12 7.37 2.12
CA VAL A 133 3.06 6.98 3.19
C VAL A 133 2.74 5.55 3.68
N SER A 134 1.46 5.20 3.79
CA SER A 134 1.01 3.86 4.20
C SER A 134 1.45 2.78 3.22
N GLU A 135 1.21 3.03 1.92
CA GLU A 135 1.65 2.17 0.83
C GLU A 135 3.18 1.96 0.90
N MET A 136 3.96 3.04 1.06
CA MET A 136 5.43 2.96 1.15
C MET A 136 5.90 2.14 2.36
N ILE A 137 5.35 2.39 3.55
CA ILE A 137 5.70 1.64 4.77
C ILE A 137 5.37 0.15 4.58
N HIS A 138 4.19 -0.16 4.07
CA HIS A 138 3.77 -1.54 3.84
C HIS A 138 4.56 -2.26 2.75
N ILE A 139 5.16 -1.54 1.80
CA ILE A 139 6.13 -2.10 0.84
C ILE A 139 7.46 -2.37 1.52
N LYS A 140 7.97 -1.43 2.33
CA LYS A 140 9.28 -1.54 3.00
C LYS A 140 9.32 -2.60 4.11
N LEU A 141 8.19 -2.93 4.70
CA LEU A 141 8.07 -3.99 5.70
C LEU A 141 7.85 -5.39 5.10
N GLN A 142 7.90 -5.55 3.77
CA GLN A 142 7.78 -6.87 3.15
C GLN A 142 9.15 -7.53 3.02
N MET A 143 9.19 -8.84 3.23
CA MET A 143 10.41 -9.62 2.93
C MET A 143 10.61 -9.83 1.43
N ASN A 144 9.51 -9.95 0.67
CA ASN A 144 9.51 -10.23 -0.77
C ASN A 144 8.46 -9.35 -1.49
N GLU A 145 8.84 -8.16 -1.96
CA GLU A 145 7.94 -7.26 -2.69
C GLU A 145 7.93 -7.48 -4.21
N LEU A 146 6.74 -7.40 -4.80
CA LEU A 146 6.54 -7.32 -6.26
C LEU A 146 6.51 -5.88 -6.79
N ASN A 147 6.50 -4.91 -5.88
CA ASN A 147 6.52 -3.48 -6.17
C ASN A 147 7.83 -3.05 -6.85
N LEU A 148 7.79 -1.95 -7.61
CA LEU A 148 9.01 -1.36 -8.15
C LEU A 148 9.68 -0.49 -7.08
N GLN A 149 11.02 -0.40 -7.07
CA GLN A 149 11.74 0.46 -6.10
C GLN A 149 11.31 1.94 -6.18
N THR A 150 10.90 2.41 -7.36
CA THR A 150 10.33 3.76 -7.58
C THR A 150 9.02 4.01 -6.82
N ASP A 151 8.41 2.97 -6.25
CA ASP A 151 7.22 3.06 -5.41
C ASP A 151 7.55 3.61 -4.02
N THR A 152 8.82 3.57 -3.63
CA THR A 152 9.32 4.04 -2.33
C THR A 152 10.38 5.14 -2.44
N GLU A 153 10.64 5.64 -3.64
CA GLU A 153 11.73 6.61 -3.93
C GLU A 153 11.62 7.91 -3.12
N PHE A 154 10.41 8.32 -2.75
CA PHE A 154 10.16 9.52 -1.95
C PHE A 154 10.10 9.25 -0.45
N PHE A 155 10.36 8.01 -0.01
CA PHE A 155 10.43 7.68 1.40
C PHE A 155 11.79 8.12 1.95
N HIS A 156 11.79 9.12 2.82
CA HIS A 156 13.02 9.72 3.32
C HIS A 156 13.86 8.68 4.10
N HIS A 157 15.17 8.61 3.79
CA HIS A 157 16.09 7.58 4.32
C HIS A 157 16.06 7.43 5.85
N ARG A 158 15.99 8.54 6.61
CA ARG A 158 15.82 8.53 8.08
C ARG A 158 14.70 7.62 8.59
N TYR A 159 13.58 7.55 7.87
CA TYR A 159 12.48 6.66 8.25
C TYR A 159 12.71 5.22 7.79
N THR A 160 13.50 5.00 6.74
CA THR A 160 13.89 3.65 6.30
C THR A 160 14.70 2.97 7.41
N SER A 161 15.69 3.67 7.96
CA SER A 161 16.52 3.16 9.05
C SER A 161 15.74 2.81 10.32
N ILE A 162 14.62 3.50 10.58
CA ILE A 162 13.72 3.17 11.70
C ILE A 162 12.92 1.91 11.38
N LEU A 163 12.42 1.76 10.15
CA LEU A 163 11.68 0.57 9.74
C LEU A 163 12.55 -0.69 9.74
N ASP A 164 13.82 -0.57 9.35
CA ASP A 164 14.76 -1.69 9.35
C ASP A 164 14.94 -2.31 10.75
N GLN A 165 14.77 -1.52 11.82
CA GLN A 165 14.83 -2.02 13.20
C GLN A 165 13.66 -2.96 13.56
N PHE A 166 12.55 -2.89 12.84
CA PHE A 166 11.36 -3.73 13.05
C PHE A 166 11.32 -4.96 12.13
N ASN A 167 12.28 -5.10 11.22
CA ASN A 167 12.39 -6.23 10.29
C ASN A 167 13.36 -7.33 10.78
N ASN A 168 13.86 -7.24 12.02
CA ASN A 168 14.73 -8.24 12.68
C ASN A 168 13.95 -9.24 13.53
#